data_AF-A0A951VJL2-F1
#
_entry.id   AF-A0A951VJL2-F1
#
_cell.length_a   1.000
_cell.length_b   1.000
_cell.length_c   1.000
_cell.angle_alpha   90.00
_cell.angle_beta   90.00
_cell.angle_gamma   90.00
#
_symmetry.space_group_name_H-M   'P 1'
#
loop_
_entity.id
_entity.type
_entity.pdbx_description
1 polymer ?
#
loop_
_entity_poly.entity_id
_entity_poly.type
_entity_poly.pdbx_seq_one_letter_code
_entity_poly.pdbx_strand_id
1 'polypeptide(L)'
;MKCHSVCLLIILAANLWAQWSSDSTVNNPICTASNYQQFPQLVDDGNGGAIIVWEDSRFFNDDNIYSQLISSDGYPAWTIDGVAVSSAADDQVTPQITSDGSGGAIVVWQDNRTGNADIYAQRIDNNGISQWTADGIPICTAINQQFEPKIISDGNGGGIIVWKDYRSGLGYDIYAQRVDMNGNVLWTVDGAVICSAVYEQSNHQIIAGSSEGAIIAWQDKRYSAFDIYAQKIDNNGNILWANNGVRVCTEGNDQLNCQLINDNTNGAIIVWHDIRNASNVDIYAQRINEDGFRLWDTSGVAVCNAAGSQFSPQITSDLNGGAIICWTDYR
;
A
#
# COMPACT_ATOMS: atom_id res chain seq x y z
N MET A 1 6.42 63.75 -28.15
CA MET A 1 6.44 63.08 -26.83
C MET A 1 6.04 61.63 -27.04
N LYS A 2 7.01 60.70 -27.09
CA LYS A 2 6.74 59.25 -27.12
C LYS A 2 6.88 58.75 -25.69
N CYS A 3 5.75 58.43 -25.05
CA CYS A 3 5.70 57.84 -23.72
C CYS A 3 6.01 56.34 -23.86
N HIS A 4 7.08 55.87 -23.24
CA HIS A 4 7.39 54.44 -23.13
C HIS A 4 6.85 53.95 -21.78
N SER A 5 5.83 53.10 -21.80
CA SER A 5 5.43 52.34 -20.62
C SER A 5 6.42 51.20 -20.41
N VAL A 6 7.16 51.24 -19.30
CA VAL A 6 7.94 50.11 -18.79
C VAL A 6 6.99 49.27 -17.95
N CYS A 7 6.69 48.05 -18.41
CA CYS A 7 5.94 47.07 -17.63
C CYS A 7 6.94 46.31 -16.75
N LEU A 8 6.92 46.57 -15.44
CA LEU A 8 7.76 45.87 -14.48
C LEU A 8 7.11 44.52 -14.17
N LEU A 9 7.67 43.43 -14.72
CA LEU A 9 7.26 42.07 -14.39
C LEU A 9 7.92 41.67 -13.06
N ILE A 10 7.18 41.74 -11.96
CA ILE A 10 7.64 41.21 -10.67
C ILE A 10 7.43 39.70 -10.71
N ILE A 11 8.52 38.96 -10.96
CA ILE A 11 8.56 37.52 -10.73
C ILE A 11 8.73 37.32 -9.23
N LEU A 12 7.63 37.03 -8.52
CA LEU A 12 7.71 36.49 -7.17
C LEU A 12 8.24 35.06 -7.30
N ALA A 13 9.53 34.87 -7.07
CA ALA A 13 10.06 33.57 -6.74
C ALA A 13 9.47 33.18 -5.39
N ALA A 14 8.45 32.32 -5.40
CA ALA A 14 8.04 31.62 -4.19
C ALA A 14 9.19 30.66 -3.83
N ASN A 15 9.96 31.01 -2.80
CA ASN A 15 10.85 30.04 -2.19
C ASN A 15 9.94 29.01 -1.51
N LEU A 16 9.88 27.80 -2.07
CA LEU A 16 9.34 26.65 -1.36
C LEU A 16 10.41 26.20 -0.36
N TRP A 17 10.29 26.63 0.89
CA TRP A 17 11.10 26.11 1.98
C TRP A 17 10.33 24.96 2.62
N ALA A 18 10.63 23.73 2.22
CA ALA A 18 10.46 22.58 3.09
C ALA A 18 11.76 22.42 3.87
N GLN A 19 12.01 23.34 4.82
CA GLN A 19 13.14 23.21 5.72
C GLN A 19 12.58 22.79 7.08
N TRP A 20 12.98 21.59 7.53
CA TRP A 20 12.88 21.17 8.93
C TRP A 20 13.65 22.15 9.82
N SER A 21 13.67 21.95 11.14
CA SER A 21 14.44 22.74 12.13
C SER A 21 15.60 23.53 11.47
N SER A 22 15.71 24.84 11.77
CA SER A 22 16.80 25.67 11.23
C SER A 22 18.20 25.07 11.49
N ASP A 23 18.28 24.12 12.44
CA ASP A 23 19.38 23.20 12.63
C ASP A 23 19.06 21.80 12.07
N SER A 24 19.75 21.40 10.98
CA SER A 24 19.63 20.09 10.33
C SER A 24 20.17 18.92 11.16
N THR A 25 20.73 19.17 12.34
CA THR A 25 21.17 18.13 13.29
C THR A 25 20.10 17.78 14.32
N VAL A 26 18.99 18.54 14.36
CA VAL A 26 17.89 18.33 15.29
C VAL A 26 16.70 17.73 14.54
N ASN A 27 16.33 16.51 14.91
CA ASN A 27 15.10 15.89 14.44
C ASN A 27 13.90 16.50 15.17
N ASN A 28 12.80 16.74 14.46
CA ASN A 28 11.52 17.07 15.08
C ASN A 28 10.83 15.74 15.49
N PRO A 29 10.71 15.42 16.79
CA PRO A 29 10.06 14.18 17.19
C PRO A 29 8.56 14.25 16.90
N ILE A 30 8.02 13.16 16.34
CA ILE A 30 6.59 13.02 16.04
C ILE A 30 5.82 12.47 17.24
N CYS A 31 6.45 11.57 17.99
CA CYS A 31 5.98 10.99 19.24
C CYS A 31 7.17 10.84 20.21
N THR A 32 6.94 11.17 21.47
CA THR A 32 7.89 11.06 22.58
C THR A 32 7.34 10.25 23.75
N ALA A 33 6.21 9.55 23.55
CA ALA A 33 5.65 8.64 24.52
C ALA A 33 6.64 7.53 24.90
N SER A 34 6.45 6.94 26.09
CA SER A 34 7.28 5.83 26.55
C SER A 34 7.15 4.59 25.67
N ASN A 35 8.13 3.69 25.79
CA ASN A 35 8.21 2.39 25.07
C ASN A 35 8.35 2.56 23.55
N TYR A 36 7.91 1.57 22.78
CA TYR A 36 8.18 1.48 21.35
C TYR A 36 7.10 2.18 20.53
N GLN A 37 7.57 2.82 19.45
CA GLN A 37 6.75 3.36 18.37
C GLN A 37 7.32 2.79 17.07
N GLN A 38 6.54 1.97 16.37
CA GLN A 38 7.07 1.10 15.33
C GLN A 38 6.21 1.13 14.06
N PHE A 39 6.82 0.67 12.96
CA PHE A 39 6.18 0.47 11.66
C PHE A 39 5.38 1.69 11.15
N PRO A 40 5.96 2.90 11.13
CA PRO A 40 5.23 4.07 10.68
C PRO A 40 4.88 3.96 9.20
N GLN A 41 3.65 4.34 8.84
CA GLN A 41 3.20 4.57 7.47
C GLN A 41 2.72 6.02 7.35
N LEU A 42 2.73 6.57 6.15
CA LEU A 42 2.26 7.93 5.93
C LEU A 42 1.57 8.11 4.58
N VAL A 43 0.71 9.11 4.54
CA VAL A 43 0.13 9.64 3.30
C VAL A 43 0.24 11.16 3.32
N ASP A 44 0.26 11.78 2.13
CA ASP A 44 0.19 13.23 2.04
C ASP A 44 -1.17 13.75 2.57
N ASP A 45 -1.17 14.97 3.11
CA ASP A 45 -2.38 15.63 3.59
C ASP A 45 -3.04 16.53 2.52
N GLY A 46 -2.47 16.59 1.32
CA GLY A 46 -2.88 17.49 0.23
C GLY A 46 -2.50 18.97 0.42
N ASN A 47 -1.89 19.34 1.55
CA ASN A 47 -1.54 20.71 1.93
C ASN A 47 -0.02 20.90 2.15
N GLY A 48 0.78 19.91 1.75
CA GLY A 48 2.24 19.91 1.87
C GLY A 48 2.77 19.30 3.17
N GLY A 49 1.87 18.84 4.04
CA GLY A 49 2.15 18.02 5.21
C GLY A 49 1.93 16.53 4.94
N ALA A 50 1.86 15.75 6.02
CA ALA A 50 1.59 14.31 5.95
C ALA A 50 0.86 13.82 7.21
N ILE A 51 -0.05 12.87 7.02
CA ILE A 51 -0.65 12.10 8.12
C ILE A 51 0.21 10.84 8.30
N ILE A 52 0.77 10.65 9.48
CA ILE A 52 1.54 9.47 9.87
C ILE A 52 0.70 8.60 10.81
N VAL A 53 0.74 7.29 10.61
CA VAL A 53 0.20 6.28 11.52
C VAL A 53 1.32 5.34 11.98
N TRP A 54 1.27 4.83 13.21
CA TRP A 54 2.23 3.88 13.75
C TRP A 54 1.62 2.93 14.78
N GLU A 55 2.32 1.83 15.06
CA GLU A 55 2.06 0.94 16.18
C GLU A 55 2.69 1.51 17.45
N ASP A 56 1.89 1.61 18.51
CA ASP A 56 2.25 2.32 19.72
C ASP A 56 2.07 1.45 20.98
N SER A 57 3.20 1.16 21.64
CA SER A 57 3.25 0.35 22.85
C SER A 57 3.34 1.19 24.14
N ARG A 58 2.84 2.45 24.12
CA ARG A 58 2.95 3.34 25.30
C ARG A 58 2.22 2.80 26.53
N PHE A 59 1.19 1.98 26.32
CA PHE A 59 0.48 1.26 27.37
C PHE A 59 0.97 -0.19 27.40
N PHE A 60 1.36 -0.65 28.58
CA PHE A 60 2.01 -1.95 28.73
C PHE A 60 1.02 -3.10 28.42
N ASN A 61 1.50 -4.09 27.65
CA ASN A 61 0.86 -5.35 27.22
C ASN A 61 0.14 -5.37 25.86
N ASP A 62 -0.25 -4.22 25.30
CA ASP A 62 -1.01 -4.20 24.02
C ASP A 62 -0.45 -3.11 23.08
N ASP A 63 -0.23 -3.45 21.81
CA ASP A 63 0.07 -2.47 20.76
C ASP A 63 -1.22 -1.81 20.26
N ASN A 64 -1.23 -0.48 20.13
CA ASN A 64 -2.38 0.30 19.65
C ASN A 64 -2.02 1.10 18.40
N ILE A 65 -3.01 1.55 17.63
CA ILE A 65 -2.75 2.37 16.44
C ILE A 65 -2.91 3.85 16.77
N TYR A 66 -1.84 4.63 16.57
CA TYR A 66 -1.82 6.07 16.78
C TYR A 66 -1.49 6.81 15.49
N SER A 67 -1.89 8.08 15.44
CA SER A 67 -1.65 8.95 14.29
C SER A 67 -1.30 10.39 14.66
N GLN A 68 -0.64 11.09 13.74
CA GLN A 68 -0.23 12.48 13.87
C GLN A 68 -0.27 13.15 12.49
N LEU A 69 -0.73 14.40 12.45
CA LEU A 69 -0.52 15.27 11.29
C LEU A 69 0.78 16.04 11.48
N ILE A 70 1.61 16.04 10.46
CA ILE A 70 2.79 16.89 10.37
C ILE A 70 2.48 17.98 9.36
N SER A 71 2.62 19.24 9.76
CA SER A 71 2.44 20.38 8.86
C SER A 71 3.52 20.43 7.77
N SER A 72 3.32 21.28 6.77
CA SER A 72 4.33 21.56 5.74
C SER A 72 5.66 22.11 6.29
N ASP A 73 5.62 22.70 7.49
CA ASP A 73 6.81 23.17 8.22
C ASP A 73 7.48 22.05 9.06
N GLY A 74 6.95 20.83 9.01
CA GLY A 74 7.54 19.67 9.71
C GLY A 74 7.22 19.60 11.21
N TYR A 75 6.14 20.25 11.67
CA TYR A 75 5.74 20.23 13.07
C TYR A 75 4.47 19.40 13.29
N PRO A 76 4.39 18.61 14.39
CA PRO A 76 3.15 17.98 14.81
C PRO A 76 2.03 19.00 14.97
N ALA A 77 0.88 18.73 14.35
CA ALA A 77 -0.25 19.66 14.26
C ALA A 77 -1.47 19.21 15.08
N TRP A 78 -1.53 17.94 15.50
CA TRP A 78 -2.52 17.46 16.47
C TRP A 78 -1.92 17.44 17.89
N THR A 79 -2.64 16.84 18.83
CA THR A 79 -2.19 16.74 20.22
C THR A 79 -0.80 16.08 20.33
N ILE A 80 -0.07 16.45 21.39
CA ILE A 80 1.24 15.87 21.68
C ILE A 80 1.15 14.34 21.75
N ASP A 81 2.15 13.67 21.18
CA ASP A 81 2.22 12.21 21.05
C ASP A 81 1.05 11.58 20.27
N GLY A 82 0.33 12.35 19.48
CA GLY A 82 -0.66 11.85 18.53
C GLY A 82 -2.02 11.49 19.13
N VAL A 83 -2.95 11.15 18.22
CA VAL A 83 -4.32 10.72 18.52
C VAL A 83 -4.47 9.22 18.27
N ALA A 84 -5.21 8.54 19.14
CA ALA A 84 -5.50 7.12 18.96
C ALA A 84 -6.49 6.92 17.79
N VAL A 85 -6.13 6.03 16.87
CA VAL A 85 -7.02 5.53 15.82
C VAL A 85 -7.85 4.35 16.34
N SER A 86 -7.20 3.47 17.10
CA SER A 86 -7.81 2.36 17.84
C SER A 86 -7.13 2.23 19.20
N SER A 87 -7.94 1.91 20.21
CA SER A 87 -7.52 1.59 21.58
C SER A 87 -8.26 0.36 22.11
N ALA A 88 -8.61 -0.56 21.20
CA ALA A 88 -9.33 -1.78 21.55
C ALA A 88 -8.45 -2.70 22.41
N ALA A 89 -9.08 -3.69 23.05
CA ALA A 89 -8.36 -4.69 23.81
C ALA A 89 -7.44 -5.55 22.91
N ASP A 90 -6.34 -6.04 23.49
CA ASP A 90 -5.30 -6.81 22.80
C ASP A 90 -4.61 -6.01 21.68
N ASP A 91 -3.74 -6.65 20.89
CA ASP A 91 -2.91 -5.96 19.92
C ASP A 91 -3.66 -5.48 18.68
N GLN A 92 -3.30 -4.28 18.22
CA GLN A 92 -3.55 -3.75 16.89
C GLN A 92 -2.22 -3.41 16.22
N VAL A 93 -1.94 -4.09 15.10
CA VAL A 93 -0.62 -4.09 14.44
C VAL A 93 -0.73 -4.01 12.92
N THR A 94 0.40 -3.77 12.25
CA THR A 94 0.58 -3.61 10.79
C THR A 94 -0.34 -2.56 10.16
N PRO A 95 -0.39 -1.33 10.69
CA PRO A 95 -1.23 -0.29 10.11
C PRO A 95 -0.79 0.00 8.68
N GLN A 96 -1.76 0.24 7.80
CA GLN A 96 -1.58 0.86 6.49
C GLN A 96 -2.55 2.03 6.36
N ILE A 97 -2.21 3.01 5.54
CA ILE A 97 -2.95 4.26 5.43
C ILE A 97 -3.11 4.69 3.99
N THR A 98 -4.26 5.29 3.66
CA THR A 98 -4.47 5.98 2.40
C THR A 98 -5.24 7.29 2.63
N SER A 99 -5.12 8.22 1.69
CA SER A 99 -5.84 9.50 1.75
C SER A 99 -7.33 9.26 1.51
N ASP A 100 -8.17 9.97 2.26
CA ASP A 100 -9.61 10.02 2.00
C ASP A 100 -10.01 11.07 0.94
N GLY A 101 -9.03 11.76 0.35
CA GLY A 101 -9.24 12.80 -0.67
C GLY A 101 -9.84 14.12 -0.13
N SER A 102 -10.07 14.21 1.19
CA SER A 102 -10.67 15.37 1.87
C SER A 102 -9.76 15.95 2.97
N GLY A 103 -8.48 15.62 2.94
CA GLY A 103 -7.47 16.01 3.94
C GLY A 103 -7.44 15.12 5.18
N GLY A 104 -8.27 14.07 5.23
CA GLY A 104 -8.19 13.00 6.22
C GLY A 104 -7.55 11.74 5.62
N ALA A 105 -7.73 10.63 6.32
CA ALA A 105 -7.18 9.35 5.91
C ALA A 105 -8.06 8.17 6.33
N ILE A 106 -7.89 7.04 5.65
CA ILE A 106 -8.40 5.74 6.05
C ILE A 106 -7.21 4.89 6.48
N VAL A 107 -7.30 4.35 7.69
CA VAL A 107 -6.30 3.47 8.29
C VAL A 107 -6.90 2.07 8.38
N VAL A 108 -6.13 1.05 7.98
CA VAL A 108 -6.47 -0.37 8.13
C VAL A 108 -5.38 -1.07 8.94
N TRP A 109 -5.74 -2.07 9.75
CA TRP A 109 -4.79 -2.82 10.59
C TRP A 109 -5.25 -4.26 10.84
N GLN A 110 -4.33 -5.09 11.33
CA GLN A 110 -4.61 -6.39 11.93
C GLN A 110 -5.03 -6.21 13.39
N ASP A 111 -6.11 -6.85 13.79
CA ASP A 111 -6.71 -6.65 15.11
C ASP A 111 -6.93 -7.97 15.84
N ASN A 112 -6.40 -8.10 17.05
CA ASN A 112 -6.46 -9.31 17.85
C ASN A 112 -7.56 -9.29 18.92
N ARG A 113 -8.44 -8.26 18.97
CA ARG A 113 -9.44 -8.07 20.05
C ARG A 113 -10.44 -9.22 20.24
N THR A 114 -10.54 -10.11 19.25
CA THR A 114 -11.48 -11.25 19.21
C THR A 114 -10.77 -12.60 19.35
N GLY A 115 -9.45 -12.61 19.59
CA GLY A 115 -8.62 -13.80 19.79
C GLY A 115 -8.01 -14.40 18.51
N ASN A 116 -8.44 -13.96 17.33
CA ASN A 116 -7.72 -14.16 16.06
C ASN A 116 -7.41 -12.79 15.46
N ALA A 117 -6.40 -12.73 14.60
CA ALA A 117 -6.16 -11.53 13.80
C ALA A 117 -7.27 -11.39 12.75
N ASP A 118 -8.08 -10.36 12.91
CA ASP A 118 -9.11 -9.90 11.98
C ASP A 118 -8.62 -8.62 11.28
N ILE A 119 -9.31 -8.15 10.25
CA ILE A 119 -8.99 -6.86 9.59
C ILE A 119 -10.01 -5.80 9.99
N TYR A 120 -9.52 -4.68 10.52
CA TYR A 120 -10.34 -3.53 10.90
C TYR A 120 -9.85 -2.26 10.21
N ALA A 121 -10.73 -1.27 10.10
CA ALA A 121 -10.39 0.04 9.56
C ALA A 121 -11.11 1.19 10.27
N GLN A 122 -10.52 2.38 10.19
CA GLN A 122 -11.04 3.65 10.71
C GLN A 122 -10.76 4.75 9.70
N ARG A 123 -11.72 5.65 9.52
CA ARG A 123 -11.48 6.93 8.84
C ARG A 123 -11.25 8.02 9.88
N ILE A 124 -10.20 8.81 9.71
CA ILE A 124 -9.91 9.98 10.53
C ILE A 124 -10.01 11.23 9.63
N ASP A 125 -10.56 12.33 10.16
CA ASP A 125 -10.59 13.60 9.46
C ASP A 125 -9.25 14.37 9.60
N ASN A 126 -9.18 15.55 8.98
CA ASN A 126 -7.99 16.42 9.05
C ASN A 126 -7.67 16.93 10.48
N ASN A 127 -8.58 16.77 11.44
CA ASN A 127 -8.33 17.09 12.85
C ASN A 127 -7.93 15.84 13.67
N GLY A 128 -7.76 14.69 13.01
CA GLY A 128 -7.45 13.42 13.67
C GLY A 128 -8.65 12.81 14.39
N ILE A 129 -9.87 13.26 14.09
CA ILE A 129 -11.09 12.77 14.73
C ILE A 129 -11.61 11.57 13.94
N SER A 130 -11.82 10.44 14.63
CA SER A 130 -12.46 9.25 14.08
C SER A 130 -13.87 9.54 13.54
N GLN A 131 -14.14 9.11 12.32
CA GLN A 131 -15.36 9.38 11.57
C GLN A 131 -16.29 8.15 11.49
N TRP A 132 -15.79 6.94 11.75
CA TRP A 132 -16.62 5.75 11.91
C TRP A 132 -16.80 5.42 13.39
N THR A 133 -17.32 4.24 13.70
CA THR A 133 -17.50 3.79 15.08
C THR A 133 -16.18 3.80 15.85
N ALA A 134 -16.26 3.99 17.17
CA ALA A 134 -15.10 3.92 18.05
C ALA A 134 -14.37 2.59 17.83
N ASP A 135 -13.03 2.65 17.81
CA ASP A 135 -12.13 1.53 17.53
C ASP A 135 -12.36 0.85 16.17
N GLY A 136 -12.94 1.57 15.21
CA GLY A 136 -13.08 1.15 13.82
C GLY A 136 -14.27 0.23 13.56
N ILE A 137 -14.37 -0.18 12.29
CA ILE A 137 -15.33 -1.15 11.77
C ILE A 137 -14.61 -2.44 11.34
N PRO A 138 -15.27 -3.61 11.41
CA PRO A 138 -14.72 -4.83 10.85
C PRO A 138 -14.75 -4.77 9.31
N ILE A 139 -13.64 -5.15 8.69
CA ILE A 139 -13.50 -5.35 7.24
C ILE A 139 -13.60 -6.85 6.90
N CYS A 140 -13.02 -7.69 7.75
CA CYS A 140 -13.14 -9.14 7.68
C CYS A 140 -12.99 -9.73 9.09
N THR A 141 -13.93 -10.60 9.47
CA THR A 141 -13.90 -11.37 10.74
C THR A 141 -14.19 -12.85 10.46
N ALA A 142 -13.64 -13.35 9.34
CA ALA A 142 -13.79 -14.74 8.96
C ALA A 142 -13.06 -15.65 9.95
N ILE A 143 -13.43 -16.93 9.97
CA ILE A 143 -12.73 -17.91 10.83
C ILE A 143 -11.22 -17.95 10.53
N ASN A 144 -10.43 -18.26 11.56
CA ASN A 144 -8.95 -18.24 11.54
C ASN A 144 -8.42 -16.83 11.28
N GLN A 145 -7.17 -16.72 10.83
CA GLN A 145 -6.45 -15.45 10.79
C GLN A 145 -6.52 -14.76 9.42
N GLN A 146 -6.58 -13.43 9.45
CA GLN A 146 -6.40 -12.54 8.33
C GLN A 146 -5.24 -11.58 8.60
N PHE A 147 -4.37 -11.40 7.61
CA PHE A 147 -3.09 -10.77 7.85
C PHE A 147 -2.61 -9.84 6.72
N GLU A 148 -1.67 -8.97 7.10
CA GLU A 148 -0.93 -8.07 6.21
C GLU A 148 -1.87 -7.24 5.32
N PRO A 149 -2.85 -6.50 5.88
CA PRO A 149 -3.73 -5.70 5.06
C PRO A 149 -2.93 -4.65 4.29
N LYS A 150 -3.38 -4.31 3.09
CA LYS A 150 -2.94 -3.14 2.32
C LYS A 150 -4.15 -2.38 1.82
N ILE A 151 -4.03 -1.07 1.71
CA ILE A 151 -5.12 -0.19 1.31
C ILE A 151 -4.66 0.80 0.23
N ILE A 152 -5.56 1.06 -0.71
CA ILE A 152 -5.49 2.18 -1.64
C ILE A 152 -6.78 2.99 -1.56
N SER A 153 -6.72 4.28 -1.89
CA SER A 153 -7.91 5.10 -2.07
C SER A 153 -8.73 4.58 -3.25
N ASP A 154 -10.05 4.61 -3.12
CA ASP A 154 -10.97 4.27 -4.22
C ASP A 154 -11.33 5.49 -5.09
N GLY A 155 -10.71 6.65 -4.81
CA GLY A 155 -10.95 7.92 -5.49
C GLY A 155 -12.27 8.62 -5.14
N ASN A 156 -13.09 8.03 -4.27
CA ASN A 156 -14.43 8.51 -3.89
C ASN A 156 -14.58 8.68 -2.37
N GLY A 157 -13.46 8.85 -1.66
CA GLY A 157 -13.40 8.98 -0.21
C GLY A 157 -13.47 7.67 0.57
N GLY A 158 -13.50 6.54 -0.14
CA GLY A 158 -13.39 5.19 0.39
C GLY A 158 -12.02 4.58 0.12
N GLY A 159 -11.92 3.26 0.32
CA GLY A 159 -10.70 2.51 0.08
C GLY A 159 -10.95 1.08 -0.39
N ILE A 160 -9.99 0.53 -1.12
CA ILE A 160 -9.92 -0.89 -1.48
C ILE A 160 -8.81 -1.51 -0.64
N ILE A 161 -9.19 -2.52 0.14
CA ILE A 161 -8.35 -3.22 1.10
C ILE A 161 -8.12 -4.63 0.58
N VAL A 162 -6.88 -5.10 0.57
CA VAL A 162 -6.49 -6.48 0.24
C VAL A 162 -5.74 -7.09 1.42
N TRP A 163 -5.88 -8.39 1.65
CA TRP A 163 -5.18 -9.11 2.71
C TRP A 163 -4.91 -10.57 2.31
N LYS A 164 -4.06 -11.26 3.07
CA LYS A 164 -3.91 -12.71 2.99
C LYS A 164 -4.76 -13.39 4.08
N ASP A 165 -5.38 -14.51 3.74
CA ASP A 165 -6.47 -15.07 4.52
C ASP A 165 -6.31 -16.58 4.75
N TYR A 166 -6.33 -17.03 6.00
CA TYR A 166 -6.15 -18.43 6.39
C TYR A 166 -7.46 -19.16 6.70
N ARG A 167 -8.63 -18.62 6.28
CA ARG A 167 -9.94 -19.19 6.61
C ARG A 167 -10.13 -20.64 6.15
N SER A 168 -9.41 -21.07 5.11
CA SER A 168 -9.46 -22.45 4.61
C SER A 168 -8.69 -23.45 5.49
N GLY A 169 -7.71 -22.98 6.27
CA GLY A 169 -6.81 -23.80 7.07
C GLY A 169 -5.79 -24.62 6.28
N LEU A 170 -5.66 -24.42 4.96
CA LEU A 170 -4.79 -25.21 4.07
C LEU A 170 -3.65 -24.39 3.44
N GLY A 171 -3.67 -23.07 3.61
CA GLY A 171 -2.79 -22.10 2.97
C GLY A 171 -3.46 -20.73 3.02
N TYR A 172 -2.67 -19.68 2.78
CA TYR A 172 -3.23 -18.35 2.63
C TYR A 172 -3.80 -18.16 1.23
N ASP A 173 -5.01 -17.65 1.16
CA ASP A 173 -5.67 -17.15 -0.04
C ASP A 173 -5.57 -15.60 -0.07
N ILE A 174 -5.88 -14.96 -1.20
CA ILE A 174 -5.95 -13.49 -1.29
C ILE A 174 -7.41 -13.04 -1.40
N TYR A 175 -7.79 -12.11 -0.54
CA TYR A 175 -9.12 -11.51 -0.49
C TYR A 175 -9.02 -9.99 -0.52
N ALA A 176 -10.11 -9.34 -0.94
CA ALA A 176 -10.21 -7.90 -0.89
C ALA A 176 -11.62 -7.42 -0.54
N GLN A 177 -11.73 -6.19 -0.04
CA GLN A 177 -12.98 -5.52 0.30
C GLN A 177 -12.89 -4.07 -0.13
N ARG A 178 -14.03 -3.48 -0.48
CA ARG A 178 -14.14 -2.03 -0.67
C ARG A 178 -15.00 -1.44 0.43
N VAL A 179 -14.56 -0.33 0.99
CA VAL A 179 -15.29 0.44 2.00
C VAL A 179 -15.56 1.85 1.47
N ASP A 180 -16.77 2.38 1.70
CA ASP A 180 -17.10 3.76 1.34
C ASP A 180 -16.69 4.79 2.41
N MET A 181 -16.87 6.07 2.11
CA MET A 181 -16.53 7.16 3.04
C MET A 181 -17.28 7.11 4.39
N ASN A 182 -18.42 6.40 4.45
CA ASN A 182 -19.27 6.27 5.64
C ASN A 182 -18.99 4.98 6.41
N GLY A 183 -18.05 4.16 5.96
CA GLY A 183 -17.70 2.89 6.60
C GLY A 183 -18.61 1.73 6.20
N ASN A 184 -19.35 1.84 5.08
CA ASN A 184 -20.09 0.70 4.55
C ASN A 184 -19.16 -0.20 3.74
N VAL A 185 -19.11 -1.48 4.06
CA VAL A 185 -18.49 -2.50 3.20
C VAL A 185 -19.37 -2.75 1.98
N LEU A 186 -18.76 -2.73 0.78
CA LEU A 186 -19.49 -2.66 -0.50
C LEU A 186 -19.50 -3.97 -1.28
N TRP A 187 -18.56 -4.87 -1.02
CA TRP A 187 -18.54 -6.21 -1.62
C TRP A 187 -19.12 -7.23 -0.64
N THR A 188 -19.08 -8.51 -1.04
CA THR A 188 -19.60 -9.59 -0.18
C THR A 188 -18.99 -9.54 1.22
N VAL A 189 -19.78 -9.96 2.22
CA VAL A 189 -19.33 -10.08 3.61
C VAL A 189 -18.05 -10.91 3.67
N ASP A 190 -17.09 -10.45 4.48
CA ASP A 190 -15.74 -11.03 4.60
C ASP A 190 -14.93 -11.08 3.29
N GLY A 191 -15.24 -10.21 2.33
CA GLY A 191 -14.39 -9.93 1.17
C GLY A 191 -14.65 -10.78 -0.07
N ALA A 192 -14.37 -10.17 -1.22
CA ALA A 192 -14.32 -10.84 -2.52
C ALA A 192 -13.04 -11.68 -2.65
N VAL A 193 -13.16 -12.88 -3.22
CA VAL A 193 -12.03 -13.77 -3.48
C VAL A 193 -11.22 -13.24 -4.66
N ILE A 194 -9.94 -12.91 -4.45
CA ILE A 194 -8.99 -12.54 -5.51
C ILE A 194 -8.30 -13.80 -6.05
N CYS A 195 -7.88 -14.68 -5.14
CA CYS A 195 -7.29 -15.97 -5.46
C CYS A 195 -7.53 -16.95 -4.32
N SER A 196 -8.04 -18.14 -4.65
CA SER A 196 -8.17 -19.27 -3.73
C SER A 196 -7.54 -20.54 -4.33
N ALA A 197 -6.36 -20.37 -4.94
CA ALA A 197 -5.65 -21.48 -5.55
C ALA A 197 -5.05 -22.37 -4.46
N VAL A 198 -4.81 -23.64 -4.78
CA VAL A 198 -4.21 -24.56 -3.82
C VAL A 198 -2.84 -24.05 -3.32
N TYR A 199 -2.56 -24.32 -2.04
CA TYR A 199 -1.37 -23.89 -1.32
C TYR A 199 -1.36 -22.39 -0.98
N GLU A 200 -0.17 -21.79 -0.95
CA GLU A 200 0.05 -20.49 -0.32
C GLU A 200 0.05 -19.37 -1.36
N GLN A 201 -0.69 -18.30 -1.05
CA GLN A 201 -0.59 -17.01 -1.70
C GLN A 201 -0.22 -15.93 -0.68
N SER A 202 0.85 -15.18 -0.96
CA SER A 202 1.42 -14.25 0.01
C SER A 202 2.15 -13.08 -0.67
N ASN A 203 2.66 -12.15 0.13
CA ASN A 203 3.40 -10.97 -0.33
C ASN A 203 2.66 -10.17 -1.42
N HIS A 204 1.36 -9.95 -1.20
CA HIS A 204 0.51 -9.26 -2.14
C HIS A 204 0.81 -7.75 -2.16
N GLN A 205 0.51 -7.11 -3.28
CA GLN A 205 0.63 -5.68 -3.52
C GLN A 205 -0.62 -5.20 -4.26
N ILE A 206 -0.97 -3.94 -4.12
CA ILE A 206 -2.17 -3.36 -4.73
C ILE A 206 -1.87 -1.97 -5.29
N ILE A 207 -2.46 -1.67 -6.46
CA ILE A 207 -2.50 -0.33 -7.06
C ILE A 207 -3.93 -0.03 -7.53
N ALA A 208 -4.29 1.25 -7.56
CA ALA A 208 -5.55 1.67 -8.15
C ALA A 208 -5.59 1.33 -9.64
N GLY A 209 -6.74 0.87 -10.15
CA GLY A 209 -6.97 0.74 -11.58
C GLY A 209 -7.23 2.10 -12.21
N SER A 210 -6.80 2.33 -13.46
CA SER A 210 -6.92 3.65 -14.11
C SER A 210 -8.35 4.06 -14.51
N SER A 211 -9.31 3.12 -14.46
CA SER A 211 -10.71 3.34 -14.82
C SER A 211 -11.67 2.86 -13.74
N GLU A 212 -11.25 2.94 -12.47
CA GLU A 212 -11.91 2.39 -11.28
C GLU A 212 -11.62 0.91 -10.98
N GLY A 213 -11.56 0.55 -9.69
CA GLY A 213 -11.13 -0.76 -9.20
C GLY A 213 -9.65 -0.83 -8.82
N ALA A 214 -9.07 -2.03 -8.84
CA ALA A 214 -7.68 -2.28 -8.44
C ALA A 214 -6.99 -3.35 -9.29
N ILE A 215 -5.66 -3.29 -9.34
CA ILE A 215 -4.81 -4.39 -9.79
C ILE A 215 -4.01 -4.88 -8.58
N ILE A 216 -4.06 -6.19 -8.33
CA ILE A 216 -3.40 -6.86 -7.21
C ILE A 216 -2.41 -7.87 -7.79
N ALA A 217 -1.17 -7.86 -7.31
CA ALA A 217 -0.16 -8.87 -7.64
C ALA A 217 0.31 -9.58 -6.38
N TRP A 218 0.67 -10.86 -6.48
CA TRP A 218 1.09 -11.67 -5.32
C TRP A 218 2.07 -12.77 -5.73
N GLN A 219 2.72 -13.35 -4.72
CA GLN A 219 3.47 -14.60 -4.85
C GLN A 219 2.55 -15.79 -4.66
N ASP A 220 2.66 -16.78 -5.55
CA ASP A 220 1.76 -17.92 -5.61
C ASP A 220 2.52 -19.24 -5.66
N LYS A 221 2.20 -20.16 -4.75
CA LYS A 221 2.90 -21.44 -4.58
C LYS A 221 2.16 -22.63 -5.21
N ARG A 222 1.15 -22.41 -6.05
CA ARG A 222 0.30 -23.48 -6.61
C ARG A 222 1.08 -24.54 -7.42
N TYR A 223 2.30 -24.22 -7.87
CA TYR A 223 3.18 -25.10 -8.63
C TYR A 223 4.56 -25.34 -7.99
N SER A 224 4.61 -25.45 -6.66
CA SER A 224 5.78 -25.78 -5.82
C SER A 224 6.83 -24.67 -5.64
N ALA A 225 7.20 -23.97 -6.71
CA ALA A 225 7.94 -22.72 -6.64
C ALA A 225 6.96 -21.55 -6.48
N PHE A 226 7.43 -20.43 -5.94
CA PHE A 226 6.66 -19.20 -5.95
C PHE A 226 6.74 -18.54 -7.33
N ASP A 227 5.58 -18.28 -7.91
CA ASP A 227 5.41 -17.52 -9.14
C ASP A 227 4.76 -16.17 -8.82
N ILE A 228 4.93 -15.18 -9.69
CA ILE A 228 4.14 -13.94 -9.59
C ILE A 228 2.84 -14.07 -10.40
N TYR A 229 1.72 -13.81 -9.75
CA TYR A 229 0.40 -13.71 -10.38
C TYR A 229 -0.19 -12.32 -10.16
N ALA A 230 -1.16 -11.95 -10.99
CA ALA A 230 -1.90 -10.72 -10.84
C ALA A 230 -3.38 -10.89 -11.21
N GLN A 231 -4.22 -10.01 -10.66
CA GLN A 231 -5.65 -9.96 -10.88
C GLN A 231 -6.11 -8.50 -10.97
N LYS A 232 -7.14 -8.27 -11.77
CA LYS A 232 -7.84 -6.99 -11.81
C LYS A 232 -9.27 -7.19 -11.30
N ILE A 233 -9.70 -6.27 -10.45
CA ILE A 233 -11.04 -6.26 -9.84
C ILE A 233 -11.68 -4.90 -10.08
N ASP A 234 -12.98 -4.89 -10.41
CA ASP A 234 -13.73 -3.65 -10.59
C ASP A 234 -14.31 -3.09 -9.28
N ASN A 235 -14.94 -1.92 -9.35
CA ASN A 235 -15.56 -1.25 -8.22
C ASN A 235 -16.72 -2.00 -7.57
N ASN A 236 -17.32 -2.98 -8.27
CA ASN A 236 -18.41 -3.83 -7.78
C ASN A 236 -17.90 -5.17 -7.23
N GLY A 237 -16.59 -5.39 -7.25
CA GLY A 237 -15.95 -6.62 -6.77
C GLY A 237 -15.92 -7.74 -7.81
N ASN A 238 -16.17 -7.42 -9.08
CA ASN A 238 -16.09 -8.41 -10.15
C ASN A 238 -14.64 -8.62 -10.57
N ILE A 239 -14.27 -9.89 -10.70
CA ILE A 239 -12.97 -10.32 -11.22
C ILE A 239 -12.94 -10.15 -12.74
N LEU A 240 -11.93 -9.42 -13.24
CA LEU A 240 -11.84 -9.00 -14.64
C LEU A 240 -10.85 -9.82 -15.47
N TRP A 241 -9.85 -10.45 -14.85
CA TRP A 241 -8.97 -11.39 -15.56
C TRP A 241 -9.32 -12.84 -15.24
N ALA A 242 -8.50 -13.78 -15.71
CA ALA A 242 -8.73 -15.20 -15.49
C ALA A 242 -8.92 -15.54 -14.00
N ASN A 243 -9.77 -16.54 -13.73
CA ASN A 243 -10.02 -17.01 -12.36
C ASN A 243 -8.70 -17.45 -11.69
N ASN A 244 -8.51 -17.06 -10.42
CA ASN A 244 -7.24 -17.21 -9.70
C ASN A 244 -6.04 -16.51 -10.36
N GLY A 245 -6.28 -15.44 -11.11
CA GLY A 245 -5.25 -14.56 -11.65
C GLY A 245 -4.57 -15.04 -12.92
N VAL A 246 -3.85 -14.11 -13.55
CA VAL A 246 -2.96 -14.36 -14.69
C VAL A 246 -1.52 -14.48 -14.19
N ARG A 247 -0.76 -15.41 -14.77
CA ARG A 247 0.65 -15.63 -14.44
C ARG A 247 1.52 -14.55 -15.09
N VAL A 248 2.36 -13.87 -14.31
CA VAL A 248 3.19 -12.75 -14.77
C VAL A 248 4.49 -13.22 -15.44
N CYS A 249 5.09 -14.30 -14.95
CA CYS A 249 6.31 -14.91 -15.48
C CYS A 249 6.11 -16.41 -15.71
N THR A 250 6.62 -16.98 -16.81
CA THR A 250 6.49 -18.42 -17.11
C THR A 250 7.72 -19.27 -16.74
N GLU A 251 8.78 -18.67 -16.25
CA GLU A 251 10.01 -19.39 -15.90
C GLU A 251 9.85 -20.31 -14.69
N GLY A 252 10.80 -21.24 -14.54
CA GLY A 252 10.89 -22.10 -13.36
C GLY A 252 11.62 -21.42 -12.20
N ASN A 253 11.65 -22.10 -11.05
CA ASN A 253 12.17 -21.60 -9.77
C ASN A 253 11.39 -20.38 -9.25
N ASP A 254 11.86 -19.82 -8.14
CA ASP A 254 11.13 -18.78 -7.42
C ASP A 254 11.24 -17.40 -8.11
N GLN A 255 10.09 -16.75 -8.23
CA GLN A 255 9.91 -15.32 -8.47
C GLN A 255 9.20 -14.73 -7.26
N LEU A 256 9.80 -13.71 -6.65
CA LEU A 256 9.33 -13.19 -5.35
C LEU A 256 9.40 -11.66 -5.32
N ASN A 257 8.93 -11.07 -4.21
CA ASN A 257 9.02 -9.64 -3.90
C ASN A 257 8.57 -8.75 -5.07
N CYS A 258 7.40 -9.05 -5.63
CA CYS A 258 6.85 -8.24 -6.70
C CYS A 258 6.51 -6.83 -6.20
N GLN A 259 6.65 -5.84 -7.07
CA GLN A 259 6.12 -4.49 -6.93
C GLN A 259 5.45 -4.11 -8.25
N LEU A 260 4.48 -3.21 -8.22
CA LEU A 260 3.74 -2.83 -9.41
C LEU A 260 3.36 -1.35 -9.42
N ILE A 261 3.25 -0.80 -10.62
CA ILE A 261 2.67 0.52 -10.90
C ILE A 261 1.68 0.41 -12.05
N ASN A 262 0.81 1.41 -12.16
CA ASN A 262 -0.01 1.58 -13.36
C ASN A 262 0.86 1.79 -14.59
N ASP A 263 0.45 1.21 -15.72
CA ASP A 263 1.12 1.41 -17.00
C ASP A 263 0.56 2.61 -17.81
N ASN A 264 -0.31 3.41 -17.16
CA ASN A 264 -1.10 4.51 -17.72
C ASN A 264 -2.10 4.11 -18.83
N THR A 265 -2.37 2.81 -19.00
CA THR A 265 -3.31 2.27 -19.99
C THR A 265 -4.18 1.15 -19.40
N ASN A 266 -4.66 1.30 -18.16
CA ASN A 266 -5.49 0.31 -17.45
C ASN A 266 -4.84 -1.05 -17.16
N GLY A 267 -3.53 -1.16 -17.38
CA GLY A 267 -2.70 -2.29 -17.04
C GLY A 267 -1.68 -1.97 -15.95
N ALA A 268 -0.66 -2.83 -15.83
CA ALA A 268 0.38 -2.69 -14.83
C ALA A 268 1.76 -3.01 -15.38
N ILE A 269 2.78 -2.32 -14.87
CA ILE A 269 4.18 -2.77 -14.96
C ILE A 269 4.52 -3.40 -13.62
N ILE A 270 4.92 -4.67 -13.64
CA ILE A 270 5.25 -5.49 -12.47
C ILE A 270 6.74 -5.83 -12.54
N VAL A 271 7.46 -5.53 -11.47
CA VAL A 271 8.87 -5.90 -11.29
C VAL A 271 8.98 -6.92 -10.17
N TRP A 272 9.94 -7.85 -10.26
CA TRP A 272 10.20 -8.84 -9.22
C TRP A 272 11.69 -9.20 -9.18
N HIS A 273 12.11 -9.90 -8.14
CA HIS A 273 13.41 -10.54 -8.12
C HIS A 273 13.30 -12.04 -8.42
N ASP A 274 14.26 -12.57 -9.16
CA ASP A 274 14.11 -13.83 -9.88
C ASP A 274 15.28 -14.76 -9.65
N ILE A 275 14.99 -16.01 -9.27
CA ILE A 275 15.99 -17.03 -8.90
C ILE A 275 16.08 -18.12 -9.99
N ARG A 276 15.64 -17.84 -11.23
CA ARG A 276 15.71 -18.80 -12.36
C ARG A 276 17.13 -19.34 -12.60
N ASN A 277 18.16 -18.56 -12.25
CA ASN A 277 19.57 -18.89 -12.42
C ASN A 277 20.20 -19.59 -11.20
N ALA A 278 19.41 -19.97 -10.18
CA ALA A 278 19.74 -20.70 -8.96
C ALA A 278 20.83 -20.11 -8.03
N SER A 279 21.96 -19.63 -8.55
CA SER A 279 23.05 -19.07 -7.76
C SER A 279 22.98 -17.56 -7.58
N ASN A 280 22.24 -16.85 -8.44
CA ASN A 280 22.09 -15.39 -8.40
C ASN A 280 20.62 -15.01 -8.45
N VAL A 281 20.33 -13.86 -7.83
CA VAL A 281 19.03 -13.19 -7.94
C VAL A 281 19.17 -12.06 -8.94
N ASP A 282 18.29 -11.99 -9.92
CA ASP A 282 18.27 -10.97 -10.96
C ASP A 282 16.95 -10.17 -10.87
N ILE A 283 16.89 -8.97 -11.47
CA ILE A 283 15.65 -8.19 -11.53
C ILE A 283 15.01 -8.33 -12.90
N TYR A 284 13.73 -8.69 -12.91
CA TYR A 284 12.92 -8.81 -14.12
C TYR A 284 11.65 -7.99 -14.01
N ALA A 285 11.09 -7.61 -15.16
CA ALA A 285 9.82 -6.92 -15.23
C ALA A 285 8.93 -7.46 -16.36
N GLN A 286 7.64 -7.22 -16.21
CA GLN A 286 6.58 -7.56 -17.16
C GLN A 286 5.60 -6.40 -17.23
N ARG A 287 5.04 -6.17 -18.41
CA ARG A 287 3.88 -5.29 -18.57
C ARG A 287 2.66 -6.13 -18.88
N ILE A 288 1.61 -5.99 -18.09
CA ILE A 288 0.31 -6.63 -18.28
C ILE A 288 -0.67 -5.56 -18.76
N ASN A 289 -1.38 -5.80 -19.85
CA ASN A 289 -2.38 -4.85 -20.37
C ASN A 289 -3.70 -4.92 -19.60
N GLU A 290 -4.68 -4.11 -20.01
CA GLU A 290 -5.99 -4.03 -19.36
C GLU A 290 -6.80 -5.35 -19.35
N ASP A 291 -6.55 -6.23 -20.31
CA ASP A 291 -7.21 -7.54 -20.48
C ASP A 291 -6.45 -8.69 -19.79
N GLY A 292 -5.31 -8.40 -19.14
CA GLY A 292 -4.51 -9.41 -18.44
C GLY A 292 -3.49 -10.13 -19.33
N PHE A 293 -3.22 -9.62 -20.54
CA PHE A 293 -2.20 -10.15 -21.44
C PHE A 293 -0.82 -9.53 -21.16
N ARG A 294 0.21 -10.38 -21.14
CA ARG A 294 1.63 -9.97 -21.13
C ARG A 294 1.99 -9.27 -22.44
N LEU A 295 2.59 -8.10 -22.34
CA LEU A 295 3.04 -7.29 -23.48
C LEU A 295 4.53 -7.42 -23.78
N TRP A 296 5.32 -7.91 -22.84
CA TRP A 296 6.70 -8.28 -23.06
C TRP A 296 6.86 -9.81 -23.11
N ASP A 297 8.10 -10.27 -23.25
CA ASP A 297 8.43 -11.70 -23.27
C ASP A 297 7.73 -12.45 -22.12
N THR A 298 7.24 -13.66 -22.37
CA THR A 298 6.47 -14.43 -21.36
C THR A 298 7.28 -14.76 -20.12
N SER A 299 8.60 -14.82 -20.26
CA SER A 299 9.56 -15.03 -19.19
C SER A 299 9.99 -13.73 -18.52
N GLY A 300 9.40 -12.59 -18.90
CA GLY A 300 9.78 -11.27 -18.43
C GLY A 300 11.03 -10.73 -19.13
N VAL A 301 11.22 -9.42 -19.05
CA VAL A 301 12.41 -8.73 -19.55
C VAL A 301 13.36 -8.51 -18.38
N ALA A 302 14.63 -8.86 -18.58
CA ALA A 302 15.68 -8.58 -17.60
C ALA A 302 15.89 -7.06 -17.47
N VAL A 303 15.72 -6.55 -16.25
CA VAL A 303 16.07 -5.17 -15.87
C VAL A 303 17.55 -5.11 -15.49
N CYS A 304 18.01 -6.08 -14.70
CA CYS A 304 19.41 -6.27 -14.37
C CYS A 304 19.69 -7.77 -14.18
N ASN A 305 20.70 -8.29 -14.87
CA ASN A 305 21.20 -9.66 -14.76
C ASN A 305 22.74 -9.69 -14.70
N ALA A 306 23.32 -8.65 -14.11
CA ALA A 306 24.76 -8.54 -13.95
C ALA A 306 25.25 -9.58 -12.92
N ALA A 307 26.52 -9.99 -13.01
CA ALA A 307 27.10 -10.93 -12.05
C ALA A 307 26.95 -10.41 -10.60
N GLY A 308 26.55 -11.29 -9.67
CA GLY A 308 26.17 -10.92 -8.30
C GLY A 308 24.64 -10.90 -8.15
N SER A 309 24.16 -10.75 -6.92
CA SER A 309 22.71 -10.73 -6.64
C SER A 309 22.16 -9.30 -6.63
N GLN A 310 20.98 -9.13 -7.23
CA GLN A 310 20.14 -7.94 -7.19
C GLN A 310 18.78 -8.31 -6.57
N PHE A 311 18.30 -7.52 -5.61
CA PHE A 311 17.10 -7.88 -4.84
C PHE A 311 16.37 -6.63 -4.31
N SER A 312 15.17 -6.83 -3.78
CA SER A 312 14.29 -5.78 -3.25
C SER A 312 14.04 -4.66 -4.28
N PRO A 313 13.51 -5.00 -5.48
CA PRO A 313 13.20 -3.96 -6.45
C PRO A 313 12.15 -3.02 -5.87
N GLN A 314 12.26 -1.75 -6.20
CA GLN A 314 11.23 -0.72 -6.02
C GLN A 314 10.99 -0.08 -7.37
N ILE A 315 9.75 0.37 -7.60
CA ILE A 315 9.31 0.87 -8.90
C ILE A 315 8.46 2.12 -8.72
N THR A 316 8.68 3.10 -9.60
CA THR A 316 7.84 4.29 -9.70
C THR A 316 7.61 4.63 -11.17
N SER A 317 6.55 5.38 -11.46
CA SER A 317 6.25 5.83 -12.82
C SER A 317 7.30 6.84 -13.31
N ASP A 318 7.65 6.76 -14.59
CA ASP A 318 8.39 7.82 -15.29
C ASP A 318 7.49 8.96 -15.81
N LEU A 319 6.19 8.89 -15.49
CA LEU A 319 5.11 9.79 -15.93
C LEU A 319 4.86 9.81 -17.45
N ASN A 320 5.48 8.91 -18.22
CA ASN A 320 5.38 8.78 -19.67
C ASN A 320 4.93 7.38 -20.13
N GLY A 321 4.44 6.55 -19.20
CA GLY A 321 3.96 5.19 -19.47
C GLY A 321 5.04 4.11 -19.36
N GLY A 322 6.21 4.47 -18.84
CA GLY A 322 7.27 3.56 -18.42
C GLY A 322 7.48 3.58 -16.91
N ALA A 323 8.65 3.11 -16.49
CA ALA A 323 8.98 2.91 -15.09
C ALA A 323 10.45 3.24 -14.80
N ILE A 324 10.69 3.76 -13.60
CA ILE A 324 12.01 3.85 -12.98
C ILE A 324 12.09 2.75 -11.92
N ILE A 325 13.12 1.93 -12.00
CA ILE A 325 13.32 0.78 -11.10
C ILE A 325 14.66 0.96 -10.38
N CYS A 326 14.65 0.82 -9.05
CA CYS A 326 15.86 0.73 -8.24
C CYS A 326 15.87 -0.58 -7.44
N TRP A 327 17.05 -1.02 -7.03
CA TRP A 327 17.25 -2.29 -6.33
C TRP A 327 18.51 -2.21 -5.45
N THR A 328 18.66 -3.19 -4.55
CA THR A 328 19.89 -3.40 -3.82
C THR A 328 20.81 -4.32 -4.61
N ASP A 329 22.08 -3.95 -4.74
CA ASP A 329 23.07 -4.64 -5.56
C ASP A 329 24.26 -5.09 -4.69
N TYR A 330 24.70 -6.34 -4.83
CA TYR A 330 25.85 -6.90 -4.10
C TYR A 330 27.16 -6.94 -4.91
N ARG A 331 27.25 -6.18 -6.00
CA ARG A 331 28.51 -5.97 -6.73
C ARG A 331 29.49 -5.03 -6.03
#